data_AF-A0A2V4S1E8-F1
#
_entry.id   AF-A0A2V4S1E8-F1
#
_cell.length_a   1.000
_cell.length_b   1.000
_cell.length_c   1.000
_cell.angle_alpha   90.00
_cell.angle_beta   90.00
_cell.angle_gamma   90.00
#
_symmetry.space_group_name_H-M   'P 1'
#
loop_
_entity.id
_entity.type
_entity.pdbx_description
1 polymer ?
#
loop_
_entity_poly.entity_id
_entity_poly.type
_entity_poly.pdbx_seq_one_letter_code
_entity_poly.pdbx_strand_id
1 'polypeptide(L)'
;MKLPSLCHRTGRRAALAALTLAGLSPLAGPVGAWAATSPSIDGLTTEQKAFIADNSVLERFHLTPEKIENILAAKSPDDARKAVSAMMRTIEADKFQPAKGPAEPGRSALDPDGDMAAVELNTTAGDFNASTVLRPPALDATQRAPGPFSVKRYMYETDSIPTFAGAPFALRKEDLIAGKVDVAFVGVPIDFSSGWRDAKNSTAVLRAMYGLGDYDVYAGVNPGTLLNIVDYGNFAVDRMSVELSISHVRKMVGEMVDAKVVPFIVGGDHSTLIPAVEAMADKYGAGSISLVQIDAHNNVARDQAHFYSDEQAVSRLVTEGSVKGGSVVQIGTRGPGLATSDFEWMKSHGIHYHTMAQVETNGWQNVVDTTLHEIEGGPQNVFVSFDISALDPSYASGAGRPASNGLTMREAVPLVRRICAETKVVGFAMLDVAPYLDLSYATALNANQIMNACLTGVAMRKIGVKGINYHDSLTVGMAATP
;
A
#
# COMPACT_ATOMS: atom_id res chain seq x y z
N MET A 1 41.85 -5.06 -45.60
CA MET A 1 42.55 -4.46 -44.46
C MET A 1 42.68 -5.55 -43.39
N LYS A 2 43.89 -6.14 -43.26
CA LYS A 2 44.23 -7.14 -42.24
C LYS A 2 44.96 -6.41 -41.12
N LEU A 3 44.61 -6.67 -39.86
CA LEU A 3 45.53 -6.53 -38.72
C LEU A 3 45.22 -7.62 -37.68
N PRO A 4 46.23 -8.06 -36.89
CA PRO A 4 46.31 -9.43 -36.41
C PRO A 4 46.08 -9.60 -34.90
N SER A 5 45.92 -10.87 -34.54
CA SER A 5 45.89 -11.49 -33.21
C SER A 5 47.09 -11.15 -32.32
N LEU A 6 46.85 -11.03 -31.01
CA LEU A 6 47.76 -11.46 -29.95
C LEU A 6 47.02 -11.45 -28.60
N CYS A 7 46.80 -12.62 -27.99
CA CYS A 7 46.82 -12.71 -26.54
C CYS A 7 47.25 -14.12 -26.10
N HIS A 8 48.42 -14.16 -25.47
CA HIS A 8 49.07 -15.35 -24.92
C HIS A 8 48.25 -15.94 -23.77
N ARG A 9 48.08 -17.27 -23.80
CA ARG A 9 47.83 -18.10 -22.62
C ARG A 9 49.15 -18.33 -21.89
N THR A 10 49.22 -17.95 -20.62
CA THR A 10 50.17 -18.51 -19.65
C THR A 10 49.42 -18.92 -18.40
N GLY A 11 49.45 -20.21 -18.12
CA GLY A 11 48.88 -20.78 -16.91
C GLY A 11 49.70 -20.42 -15.68
N ARG A 12 49.02 -20.14 -14.58
CA ARG A 12 49.57 -20.28 -13.24
C ARG A 12 48.58 -21.07 -12.38
N ARG A 13 49.06 -22.22 -11.92
CA ARG A 13 48.46 -23.04 -10.87
C ARG A 13 48.42 -22.21 -9.58
N ALA A 14 47.25 -22.05 -8.98
CA ALA A 14 47.12 -21.63 -7.59
C ALA A 14 46.85 -22.87 -6.75
N ALA A 15 47.71 -23.10 -5.76
CA ALA A 15 47.65 -24.22 -4.84
C ALA A 15 46.45 -24.09 -3.89
N LEU A 16 45.67 -25.16 -3.75
CA LEU A 16 44.75 -25.35 -2.64
C LEU A 16 45.57 -25.49 -1.35
N ALA A 17 45.40 -24.56 -0.41
CA ALA A 17 45.77 -24.77 0.98
C ALA A 17 44.48 -25.01 1.76
N ALA A 18 44.27 -26.25 2.19
CA ALA A 18 43.23 -26.63 3.13
C ALA A 18 43.63 -26.12 4.53
N LEU A 19 42.88 -25.16 5.08
CA LEU A 19 42.94 -24.82 6.49
C LEU A 19 41.85 -25.62 7.22
N THR A 20 42.28 -26.54 8.06
CA THR A 20 41.48 -27.27 9.04
C THR A 20 40.95 -26.29 10.10
N LEU A 21 39.63 -26.11 10.15
CA LEU A 21 38.92 -25.51 11.29
C LEU A 21 38.88 -26.53 12.44
N ALA A 22 39.75 -26.34 13.44
CA ALA A 22 39.64 -26.98 14.74
C ALA A 22 38.83 -26.08 15.68
N GLY A 23 38.00 -26.71 16.51
CA GLY A 23 36.85 -26.11 17.18
C GLY A 23 37.15 -24.98 18.15
N LEU A 24 36.21 -24.03 18.18
CA LEU A 24 35.94 -23.18 19.33
C LEU A 24 34.45 -23.30 19.64
N SER A 25 34.16 -23.78 20.85
CA SER A 25 32.81 -23.92 21.39
C SER A 25 32.15 -22.54 21.58
N PRO A 26 30.81 -22.44 21.53
CA PRO A 26 30.13 -21.20 21.88
C PRO A 26 30.17 -21.05 23.40
N LEU A 27 31.03 -20.16 23.91
CA LEU A 27 30.87 -19.66 25.27
C LEU A 27 29.65 -18.72 25.28
N ALA A 28 28.49 -19.30 25.53
CA ALA A 28 27.34 -18.58 26.05
C ALA A 28 27.68 -18.15 27.48
N GLY A 29 28.25 -16.94 27.61
CA GLY A 29 28.36 -16.22 28.87
C GLY A 29 27.18 -15.25 29.04
N PRO A 30 26.78 -14.92 30.27
CA PRO A 30 25.69 -13.98 30.53
C PRO A 30 26.05 -12.60 29.95
N VAL A 31 25.03 -11.90 29.43
CA VAL A 31 25.10 -10.49 29.01
C VAL A 31 25.63 -9.68 30.19
N GLY A 32 26.92 -9.40 30.16
CA GLY A 32 27.70 -8.86 31.26
C GLY A 32 27.50 -7.37 31.41
N ALA A 33 27.11 -6.98 32.61
CA ALA A 33 27.13 -5.65 33.17
C ALA A 33 28.29 -4.76 32.67
N TRP A 34 27.93 -3.52 32.30
CA TRP A 34 28.69 -2.26 32.38
C TRP A 34 30.17 -2.43 32.75
N ALA A 35 31.03 -2.64 31.76
CA ALA A 35 32.47 -2.73 31.97
C ALA A 35 33.12 -1.34 31.85
N ALA A 36 33.66 -0.85 32.97
CA ALA A 36 34.45 0.38 33.15
C ALA A 36 33.71 1.70 32.83
N THR A 37 33.22 2.38 33.88
CA THR A 37 32.55 3.67 33.75
C THR A 37 33.50 4.74 33.19
N SER A 38 33.12 5.34 32.07
CA SER A 38 33.81 6.52 31.53
C SER A 38 33.54 7.71 32.46
N PRO A 39 34.56 8.45 32.93
CA PRO A 39 34.37 9.67 33.75
C PRO A 39 33.42 10.68 33.10
N SER A 40 33.34 10.68 31.77
CA SER A 40 32.46 11.54 30.98
C SER A 40 30.99 11.15 31.06
N ILE A 41 30.69 9.86 31.25
CA ILE A 41 29.34 9.34 31.46
C ILE A 41 28.94 9.47 32.93
N ASP A 42 29.88 9.25 33.85
CA ASP A 42 29.61 9.38 35.29
C ASP A 42 29.16 10.79 35.68
N GLY A 43 29.72 11.81 35.01
CA GLY A 43 29.38 13.22 35.21
C GLY A 43 28.00 13.65 34.69
N LEU A 44 27.25 12.78 33.98
CA LEU A 44 25.89 13.09 33.50
C LEU A 44 24.87 13.07 34.66
N THR A 45 23.82 13.88 34.55
CA THR A 45 22.69 13.86 35.48
C THR A 45 21.87 12.58 35.32
N THR A 46 21.02 12.26 36.30
CA THR A 46 20.10 11.10 36.23
C THR A 46 19.21 11.15 34.99
N GLU A 47 18.69 12.34 34.64
CA GLU A 47 17.86 12.57 33.45
C GLU A 47 18.64 12.34 32.16
N GLN A 48 19.88 12.84 32.08
CA GLN A 48 20.75 12.65 30.92
C GLN A 48 21.11 11.17 30.73
N LYS A 49 21.37 10.44 31.82
CA LYS A 49 21.63 8.99 31.79
C LYS A 49 20.40 8.22 31.33
N ALA A 50 19.21 8.58 31.81
CA ALA A 50 17.96 7.97 31.35
C ALA A 50 17.70 8.24 29.86
N PHE A 51 17.95 9.47 29.39
CA PHE A 51 17.78 9.86 27.99
C PHE A 51 18.68 9.05 27.04
N ILE A 52 19.95 8.86 27.36
CA ILE A 52 20.87 8.06 26.52
C ILE A 52 20.69 6.54 26.69
N ALA A 53 19.90 6.09 27.66
CA ALA A 53 19.55 4.68 27.84
C ALA A 53 18.29 4.28 27.05
N ASP A 54 17.54 5.26 26.53
CA ASP A 54 16.35 5.02 25.72
C ASP A 54 16.73 4.79 24.25
N ASN A 55 16.65 3.53 23.82
CA ASN A 55 16.95 3.13 22.44
C ASN A 55 16.08 3.88 21.41
N SER A 56 14.81 4.15 21.72
CA SER A 56 13.91 4.82 20.79
C SER A 56 14.36 6.25 20.51
N VAL A 57 14.95 6.92 21.51
CA VAL A 57 15.51 8.27 21.37
C VAL A 57 16.84 8.24 20.62
N LEU A 58 17.69 7.25 20.87
CA LEU A 58 18.97 7.12 20.16
C LEU A 58 18.80 6.84 18.67
N GLU A 59 17.79 6.04 18.30
CA GLU A 59 17.46 5.74 16.91
C GLU A 59 17.14 7.02 16.10
N ARG A 60 16.53 8.02 16.74
CA ARG A 60 16.27 9.33 16.12
C ARG A 60 17.52 10.10 15.72
N PHE A 61 18.66 9.80 16.35
CA PHE A 61 19.97 10.34 15.99
C PHE A 61 20.82 9.34 15.20
N HIS A 62 20.26 8.20 14.78
CA HIS A 62 20.96 7.08 14.15
C HIS A 62 22.12 6.53 15.01
N LEU A 63 21.91 6.51 16.33
CA LEU A 63 22.86 6.02 17.32
C LEU A 63 22.40 4.69 17.90
N THR A 64 23.38 3.86 18.25
CA THR A 64 23.20 2.70 19.12
C THR A 64 23.73 3.05 20.53
N PRO A 65 23.34 2.31 21.59
CA PRO A 65 23.92 2.48 22.93
C PRO A 65 25.45 2.50 22.92
N GLU A 66 26.06 1.60 22.17
CA GLU A 66 27.51 1.51 22.00
C GLU A 66 28.10 2.73 21.26
N LYS A 67 27.43 3.24 20.21
CA LYS A 67 27.89 4.43 19.48
C LYS A 67 27.84 5.68 20.36
N ILE A 68 26.74 5.90 21.09
CA ILE A 68 26.65 7.08 21.96
C ILE A 68 27.68 7.00 23.08
N GLU A 69 27.92 5.82 23.65
CA GLU A 69 28.97 5.60 24.64
C GLU A 69 30.36 5.97 24.09
N ASN A 70 30.73 5.45 22.93
CA ASN A 70 32.00 5.79 22.28
C ASN A 70 32.15 7.29 21.98
N ILE A 71 31.07 7.94 21.53
CA ILE A 71 31.06 9.39 21.27
C ILE A 71 31.26 10.20 22.55
N LEU A 72 30.63 9.80 23.65
CA LEU A 72 30.71 10.51 24.93
C LEU A 72 32.03 10.23 25.66
N ALA A 73 32.57 9.02 25.57
CA ALA A 73 33.84 8.64 26.17
C ALA A 73 35.04 9.41 25.58
N ALA A 74 34.94 9.84 24.31
CA ALA A 74 35.94 10.68 23.65
C ALA A 74 35.88 12.18 24.04
N LYS A 75 34.87 12.59 24.83
CA LYS A 75 34.67 14.00 25.25
C LYS A 75 35.11 14.23 26.69
N SER A 76 35.39 15.48 27.05
CA SER A 76 35.51 15.88 28.46
C SER A 76 34.15 15.71 29.17
N PRO A 77 34.10 15.56 30.51
CA PRO A 77 32.83 15.47 31.23
C PRO A 77 31.88 16.66 30.99
N ASP A 78 32.43 17.88 30.82
CA ASP A 78 31.64 19.07 30.52
C ASP A 78 31.07 19.05 29.10
N ASP A 79 31.86 18.61 28.12
CA ASP A 79 31.41 18.54 26.73
C ASP A 79 30.43 17.38 26.51
N ALA A 80 30.58 16.26 27.24
CA ALA A 80 29.60 15.18 27.26
C ALA A 80 28.25 15.68 27.79
N ARG A 81 28.24 16.40 28.92
CA ARG A 81 27.01 17.03 29.46
C ARG A 81 26.35 18.00 28.47
N LYS A 82 27.14 18.86 27.81
CA LYS A 82 26.62 19.80 26.81
C LYS A 82 26.05 19.09 25.60
N ALA A 83 26.70 18.02 25.13
CA ALA A 83 26.24 17.23 23.99
C ALA A 83 24.90 16.55 24.29
N VAL A 84 24.77 15.85 25.43
CA VAL A 84 23.51 15.21 25.81
C VAL A 84 22.41 16.26 26.03
N SER A 85 22.71 17.39 26.67
CA SER A 85 21.75 18.49 26.82
C SER A 85 21.30 19.08 25.48
N ALA A 86 22.20 19.15 24.49
CA ALA A 86 21.85 19.58 23.15
C ALA A 86 20.94 18.57 22.46
N MET A 87 21.23 17.27 22.55
CA MET A 87 20.34 16.21 22.04
C MET A 87 18.95 16.28 22.68
N MET A 88 18.87 16.44 24.01
CA MET A 88 17.60 16.61 24.72
C MET A 88 16.82 17.84 24.22
N ARG A 89 17.50 18.99 24.04
CA ARG A 89 16.87 20.19 23.47
C ARG A 89 16.41 19.98 22.03
N THR A 90 17.16 19.22 21.22
CA THR A 90 16.75 18.89 19.85
C THR A 90 15.49 18.04 19.84
N ILE A 91 15.41 17.02 20.71
CA ILE A 91 14.19 16.20 20.86
C ILE A 91 13.01 17.04 21.34
N GLU A 92 13.25 17.99 22.26
CA GLU A 92 12.19 18.89 22.73
C GLU A 92 11.73 19.86 21.64
N ALA A 93 12.66 20.43 20.86
CA ALA A 93 12.36 21.36 19.78
C ALA A 93 11.65 20.71 18.57
N ASP A 94 11.75 19.39 18.41
CA ASP A 94 11.03 18.64 17.40
C ASP A 94 9.53 18.44 17.74
N LYS A 95 9.15 18.59 19.01
CA LYS A 95 7.74 18.55 19.41
C LYS A 95 7.05 19.84 19.00
N PHE A 96 5.74 19.75 18.78
CA PHE A 96 4.87 20.90 18.58
C PHE A 96 5.12 22.02 19.60
N GLN A 97 5.52 23.19 19.12
CA GLN A 97 5.79 24.39 19.92
C GLN A 97 4.70 25.42 19.69
N PRO A 98 3.63 25.48 20.51
CA PRO A 98 2.50 26.36 20.23
C PRO A 98 2.92 27.83 20.10
N ALA A 99 2.44 28.46 19.02
CA ALA A 99 2.51 29.88 18.78
C ALA A 99 2.10 30.70 20.02
N LYS A 100 2.88 31.74 20.34
CA LYS A 100 2.70 32.57 21.55
C LYS A 100 1.93 33.86 21.23
N GLY A 101 0.75 33.73 20.62
CA GLY A 101 -0.09 34.89 20.31
C GLY A 101 -1.49 34.49 19.81
N PRO A 102 -2.50 35.38 19.93
CA PRO A 102 -3.76 35.16 19.26
C PRO A 102 -3.59 35.26 17.73
N ALA A 103 -4.15 34.33 16.97
CA ALA A 103 -4.22 34.44 15.51
C ALA A 103 -4.94 35.75 15.13
N GLU A 104 -4.33 36.59 14.28
CA GLU A 104 -4.98 37.80 13.77
C GLU A 104 -6.10 37.40 12.77
N PRO A 105 -7.36 37.86 12.94
CA PRO A 105 -8.42 37.55 12.01
C PRO A 105 -8.09 37.99 10.57
N GLY A 106 -8.12 37.06 9.62
CA GLY A 106 -7.95 37.35 8.18
C GLY A 106 -6.50 37.40 7.67
N ARG A 107 -5.50 37.05 8.49
CA ARG A 107 -4.15 36.74 8.02
C ARG A 107 -3.89 35.25 8.11
N SER A 108 -3.22 34.69 7.08
CA SER A 108 -2.61 33.37 7.17
C SER A 108 -1.71 33.36 8.40
N ALA A 109 -2.11 32.64 9.45
CA ALA A 109 -1.41 32.50 10.71
C ALA A 109 -0.16 31.63 10.57
N LEU A 110 0.71 31.93 9.60
CA LEU A 110 2.10 31.51 9.68
C LEU A 110 2.74 32.42 10.74
N ASP A 111 2.48 32.11 12.01
CA ASP A 111 3.02 32.82 13.16
C ASP A 111 4.55 32.68 13.13
N PRO A 112 5.32 33.78 13.09
CA PRO A 112 6.78 33.70 13.14
C PRO A 112 7.32 33.16 14.48
N ASP A 113 6.48 33.07 15.53
CA ASP A 113 6.87 32.79 16.91
C ASP A 113 6.42 31.40 17.43
N GLY A 114 5.84 30.52 16.58
CA GLY A 114 5.60 29.10 16.90
C GLY A 114 4.66 28.36 15.94
N ASP A 115 4.44 27.08 16.24
CA ASP A 115 3.63 26.14 15.46
C ASP A 115 2.14 26.34 15.70
N MET A 116 1.35 26.18 14.63
CA MET A 116 -0.10 26.21 14.66
C MET A 116 -0.66 24.79 14.80
N ALA A 117 -1.60 24.58 15.73
CA ALA A 117 -2.24 23.27 15.93
C ALA A 117 -3.19 22.89 14.77
N ALA A 118 -3.64 23.88 13.99
CA ALA A 118 -4.45 23.69 12.80
C ALA A 118 -4.16 24.80 11.79
N VAL A 119 -4.15 24.44 10.51
CA VAL A 119 -4.07 25.41 9.41
C VAL A 119 -5.49 25.77 8.99
N GLU A 120 -5.88 27.03 9.19
CA GLU A 120 -7.19 27.51 8.75
C GLU A 120 -7.26 27.58 7.22
N LEU A 121 -8.30 26.99 6.65
CA LEU A 121 -8.60 27.11 5.23
C LEU A 121 -9.47 28.35 4.98
N ASN A 122 -9.28 29.00 3.83
CA ASN A 122 -10.12 30.12 3.42
C ASN A 122 -11.51 29.64 2.96
N THR A 123 -12.40 29.40 3.91
CA THR A 123 -13.78 28.93 3.66
C THR A 123 -14.68 29.98 2.98
N THR A 124 -14.21 31.23 2.83
CA THR A 124 -14.93 32.28 2.10
C THR A 124 -14.57 32.31 0.61
N ALA A 125 -13.59 31.52 0.16
CA ALA A 125 -13.27 31.38 -1.26
C ALA A 125 -14.48 30.81 -2.03
N GLY A 126 -14.87 31.48 -3.12
CA GLY A 126 -16.06 31.11 -3.89
C GLY A 126 -15.99 29.74 -4.57
N ASP A 127 -14.79 29.17 -4.69
CA ASP A 127 -14.47 27.90 -5.33
C ASP A 127 -13.99 26.82 -4.34
N PHE A 128 -14.17 27.03 -3.03
CA PHE A 128 -13.68 26.12 -1.98
C PHE A 128 -14.02 24.64 -2.21
N ASN A 129 -15.24 24.34 -2.68
CA ASN A 129 -15.70 22.97 -2.99
C ASN A 129 -15.83 22.69 -4.51
N ALA A 130 -15.26 23.53 -5.38
CA ALA A 130 -15.52 23.45 -6.82
C ALA A 130 -15.12 22.10 -7.44
N SER A 131 -14.12 21.42 -6.89
CA SER A 131 -13.66 20.11 -7.35
C SER A 131 -14.57 18.95 -6.94
N THR A 132 -15.28 19.06 -5.81
CA THR A 132 -16.07 17.96 -5.20
C THR A 132 -17.57 18.10 -5.41
N VAL A 133 -18.04 19.24 -5.92
CA VAL A 133 -19.44 19.47 -6.27
C VAL A 133 -19.74 18.88 -7.64
N LEU A 134 -20.66 17.91 -7.67
CA LEU A 134 -21.10 17.27 -8.91
C LEU A 134 -21.86 18.26 -9.80
N ARG A 135 -21.55 18.24 -11.10
CA ARG A 135 -22.29 19.00 -12.11
C ARG A 135 -23.75 18.51 -12.18
N PRO A 136 -24.75 19.40 -12.08
CA PRO A 136 -26.16 19.02 -12.20
C PRO A 136 -26.47 18.38 -13.56
N PRO A 137 -27.25 17.27 -13.60
CA PRO A 137 -27.63 16.61 -14.85
C PRO A 137 -28.34 17.52 -15.85
N ALA A 138 -29.12 18.50 -15.37
CA ALA A 138 -29.82 19.47 -16.20
C ALA A 138 -28.88 20.34 -17.07
N LEU A 139 -27.58 20.40 -16.74
CA LEU A 139 -26.58 21.13 -17.51
C LEU A 139 -25.84 20.26 -18.53
N ASP A 140 -26.14 18.96 -18.64
CA ASP A 140 -25.55 18.13 -19.69
C ASP A 140 -26.05 18.61 -21.05
N ALA A 141 -25.12 18.85 -21.97
CA ALA A 141 -25.43 19.32 -23.32
C ALA A 141 -26.34 18.34 -24.07
N THR A 142 -26.25 17.05 -23.74
CA THR A 142 -27.08 15.98 -24.28
C THR A 142 -27.66 15.17 -23.14
N GLN A 143 -28.98 15.29 -22.93
CA GLN A 143 -29.70 14.40 -22.01
C GLN A 143 -29.73 13.00 -22.60
N ARG A 144 -29.27 12.01 -21.84
CA ARG A 144 -29.28 10.59 -22.23
C ARG A 144 -30.05 9.77 -21.21
N ALA A 145 -30.59 8.64 -21.66
CA ALA A 145 -31.14 7.65 -20.73
C ALA A 145 -30.01 7.12 -19.82
N PRO A 146 -30.32 6.82 -18.54
CA PRO A 146 -29.37 6.15 -17.67
C PRO A 146 -28.91 4.81 -18.25
N GLY A 147 -27.61 4.56 -18.14
CA GLY A 147 -26.97 3.32 -18.59
C GLY A 147 -25.54 3.55 -19.07
N PRO A 148 -24.69 2.51 -19.07
CA PRO A 148 -23.35 2.61 -19.62
C PRO A 148 -23.40 2.85 -21.13
N PHE A 149 -22.44 3.61 -21.65
CA PHE A 149 -22.34 3.90 -23.08
C PHE A 149 -20.93 3.63 -23.58
N SER A 150 -20.83 3.12 -24.81
CA SER A 150 -19.54 2.88 -25.45
C SER A 150 -18.94 4.20 -25.94
N VAL A 151 -17.65 4.39 -25.67
CA VAL A 151 -16.84 5.44 -26.29
C VAL A 151 -16.05 4.93 -27.51
N LYS A 152 -16.23 3.65 -27.88
CA LYS A 152 -15.57 3.02 -29.02
C LYS A 152 -16.19 3.42 -30.35
N ARG A 153 -15.37 3.59 -31.39
CA ARG A 153 -15.75 3.89 -32.77
C ARG A 153 -15.54 2.70 -33.72
N TYR A 154 -14.44 1.96 -33.59
CA TYR A 154 -14.11 0.79 -34.43
C TYR A 154 -14.33 -0.55 -33.72
N MET A 155 -14.45 -1.62 -34.50
CA MET A 155 -14.70 -2.99 -34.00
C MET A 155 -13.55 -3.54 -33.15
N TYR A 156 -12.31 -3.14 -33.45
CA TYR A 156 -11.08 -3.63 -32.81
C TYR A 156 -10.28 -2.46 -32.25
N GLU A 157 -10.76 -1.82 -31.20
CA GLU A 157 -10.21 -0.55 -30.73
C GLU A 157 -9.42 -0.69 -29.45
N THR A 158 -8.10 -0.85 -29.62
CA THR A 158 -7.09 -0.48 -28.62
C THR A 158 -6.76 1.02 -28.66
N ASP A 159 -7.11 1.71 -29.76
CA ASP A 159 -6.69 3.08 -30.06
C ASP A 159 -7.77 4.16 -29.79
N SER A 160 -8.84 3.80 -29.06
CA SER A 160 -9.94 4.71 -28.72
C SER A 160 -9.62 5.59 -27.52
N ILE A 161 -10.65 6.27 -26.97
CA ILE A 161 -10.56 6.81 -25.61
C ILE A 161 -10.27 5.64 -24.65
N PRO A 162 -9.10 5.62 -23.99
CA PRO A 162 -8.72 4.51 -23.13
C PRO A 162 -9.61 4.49 -21.89
N THR A 163 -10.12 3.31 -21.58
CA THR A 163 -10.95 3.02 -20.41
C THR A 163 -10.43 1.75 -19.76
N PHE A 164 -10.62 1.59 -18.46
CA PHE A 164 -10.25 0.36 -17.78
C PHE A 164 -10.94 -0.83 -18.44
N ALA A 165 -10.16 -1.89 -18.73
CA ALA A 165 -10.61 -3.08 -19.47
C ALA A 165 -11.19 -2.82 -20.87
N GLY A 166 -11.00 -1.61 -21.43
CA GLY A 166 -11.75 -1.18 -22.62
C GLY A 166 -13.27 -1.22 -22.40
N ALA A 167 -13.75 -1.05 -21.17
CA ALA A 167 -15.15 -1.18 -20.81
C ALA A 167 -16.00 0.03 -21.27
N PRO A 168 -17.33 -0.12 -21.37
CA PRO A 168 -18.23 1.03 -21.49
C PRO A 168 -18.07 2.02 -20.33
N PHE A 169 -18.41 3.27 -20.57
CA PHE A 169 -18.29 4.34 -19.59
C PHE A 169 -19.62 4.57 -18.84
N ALA A 170 -19.55 4.87 -17.56
CA ALA A 170 -20.67 5.30 -16.72
C ALA A 170 -20.30 6.61 -16.01
N LEU A 171 -21.25 7.53 -15.86
CA LEU A 171 -21.01 8.87 -15.28
C LEU A 171 -21.68 9.06 -13.92
N ARG A 172 -22.79 8.36 -13.68
CA ARG A 172 -23.62 8.52 -12.49
C ARG A 172 -24.10 7.19 -11.94
N LYS A 173 -24.54 7.21 -10.68
CA LYS A 173 -25.17 6.08 -10.00
C LYS A 173 -26.27 5.43 -10.83
N GLU A 174 -27.10 6.24 -11.49
CA GLU A 174 -28.23 5.74 -12.28
C GLU A 174 -27.76 4.89 -13.47
N ASP A 175 -26.57 5.15 -14.00
CA ASP A 175 -25.97 4.34 -15.06
C ASP A 175 -25.55 2.96 -14.55
N LEU A 176 -24.98 2.92 -13.34
CA LEU A 176 -24.58 1.69 -12.68
C LEU A 176 -25.80 0.78 -12.46
N ILE A 177 -26.89 1.36 -11.96
CA ILE A 177 -28.16 0.66 -11.70
C ILE A 177 -28.79 0.17 -13.01
N ALA A 178 -28.95 1.07 -13.99
CA ALA A 178 -29.58 0.74 -15.27
C ALA A 178 -28.79 -0.31 -16.07
N GLY A 179 -27.45 -0.24 -16.00
CA GLY A 179 -26.54 -1.19 -16.62
C GLY A 179 -26.46 -2.56 -15.93
N LYS A 180 -27.06 -2.71 -14.73
CA LYS A 180 -26.90 -3.89 -13.88
C LYS A 180 -25.42 -4.26 -13.73
N VAL A 181 -24.61 -3.24 -13.47
CA VAL A 181 -23.15 -3.35 -13.40
C VAL A 181 -22.77 -4.30 -12.27
N ASP A 182 -21.86 -5.24 -12.55
CA ASP A 182 -21.29 -6.13 -11.54
C ASP A 182 -20.06 -5.47 -10.90
N VAL A 183 -19.19 -4.89 -11.74
CA VAL A 183 -17.91 -4.27 -11.34
C VAL A 183 -17.75 -2.92 -12.01
N ALA A 184 -17.36 -1.91 -11.25
CA ALA A 184 -17.00 -0.60 -11.77
C ALA A 184 -15.58 -0.23 -11.37
N PHE A 185 -14.74 0.04 -12.36
CA PHE A 185 -13.41 0.60 -12.15
C PHE A 185 -13.50 2.10 -11.93
N VAL A 186 -12.74 2.63 -10.97
CA VAL A 186 -12.68 4.08 -10.72
C VAL A 186 -11.25 4.47 -10.36
N GLY A 187 -10.78 5.60 -10.89
CA GLY A 187 -9.48 6.15 -10.52
C GLY A 187 -9.55 7.13 -9.35
N VAL A 188 -8.58 7.08 -8.44
CA VAL A 188 -8.40 8.08 -7.37
C VAL A 188 -6.99 8.67 -7.46
N PRO A 189 -6.80 9.83 -8.13
CA PRO A 189 -5.48 10.31 -8.51
C PRO A 189 -4.79 11.15 -7.41
N ILE A 190 -4.50 10.57 -6.24
CA ILE A 190 -3.83 11.25 -5.11
C ILE A 190 -2.54 10.53 -4.68
N ASP A 191 -1.43 11.24 -4.52
CA ASP A 191 -0.13 10.67 -4.12
C ASP A 191 0.64 11.56 -3.13
N PHE A 192 -0.11 12.39 -2.40
CA PHE A 192 0.48 13.43 -1.57
C PHE A 192 1.16 12.85 -0.32
N SER A 193 0.63 11.77 0.26
CA SER A 193 1.17 11.17 1.48
C SER A 193 2.38 10.27 1.24
N SER A 194 2.48 9.65 0.07
CA SER A 194 3.69 8.90 -0.31
C SER A 194 4.86 9.78 -0.77
N GLY A 195 4.78 11.10 -0.59
CA GLY A 195 5.84 12.04 -0.96
C GLY A 195 5.89 12.33 -2.46
N TRP A 196 4.73 12.36 -3.13
CA TRP A 196 4.60 12.73 -4.56
C TRP A 196 5.32 11.76 -5.50
N ARG A 197 5.32 10.49 -5.13
CA ARG A 197 6.02 9.41 -5.83
C ARG A 197 5.22 8.85 -7.02
N ASP A 198 4.46 9.70 -7.69
CA ASP A 198 3.80 9.47 -8.99
C ASP A 198 2.51 8.61 -8.99
N ALA A 199 2.09 8.08 -7.84
CA ALA A 199 0.96 7.15 -7.78
C ALA A 199 -0.36 7.69 -8.38
N LYS A 200 -0.54 9.02 -8.45
CA LYS A 200 -1.70 9.67 -9.07
C LYS A 200 -1.85 9.38 -10.57
N ASN A 201 -0.75 9.15 -11.29
CA ASN A 201 -0.75 9.01 -12.75
C ASN A 201 -1.13 7.59 -13.22
N SER A 202 -1.14 6.61 -12.31
CA SER A 202 -1.62 5.26 -12.60
C SER A 202 -3.05 5.23 -13.13
N THR A 203 -3.93 6.11 -12.66
CA THR A 203 -5.32 6.20 -13.10
C THR A 203 -5.44 6.37 -14.62
N ALA A 204 -4.53 7.13 -15.24
CA ALA A 204 -4.52 7.34 -16.68
C ALA A 204 -3.74 6.25 -17.42
N VAL A 205 -2.56 5.88 -16.91
CA VAL A 205 -1.66 4.92 -17.57
C VAL A 205 -2.26 3.52 -17.62
N LEU A 206 -2.89 3.06 -16.55
CA LEU A 206 -3.46 1.72 -16.48
C LEU A 206 -4.70 1.53 -17.38
N ARG A 207 -5.45 2.59 -17.68
CA ARG A 207 -6.53 2.57 -18.69
C ARG A 207 -6.01 2.31 -20.10
N ALA A 208 -4.82 2.81 -20.40
CA ALA A 208 -4.19 2.67 -21.71
C ALA A 208 -3.34 1.39 -21.83
N MET A 209 -3.24 0.61 -20.76
CA MET A 209 -2.43 -0.60 -20.72
C MET A 209 -3.27 -1.85 -21.02
N TYR A 210 -2.64 -2.87 -21.60
CA TYR A 210 -3.30 -4.15 -21.93
C TYR A 210 -3.42 -5.07 -20.71
N GLY A 211 -4.13 -6.20 -20.87
CA GLY A 211 -4.12 -7.31 -19.91
C GLY A 211 -5.19 -7.24 -18.81
N LEU A 212 -6.17 -6.33 -18.94
CA LEU A 212 -7.28 -6.19 -18.02
C LEU A 212 -8.61 -6.47 -18.73
N GLY A 213 -9.45 -7.34 -18.15
CA GLY A 213 -10.72 -7.76 -18.73
C GLY A 213 -10.60 -8.84 -19.80
N ASP A 214 -9.39 -9.35 -20.04
CA ASP A 214 -9.08 -10.36 -21.06
C ASP A 214 -9.15 -11.79 -20.50
N TYR A 215 -9.17 -12.78 -21.39
CA TYR A 215 -9.14 -14.20 -21.05
C TYR A 215 -7.91 -14.58 -20.23
N ASP A 216 -8.14 -15.08 -19.01
CA ASP A 216 -7.11 -15.68 -18.18
C ASP A 216 -6.86 -17.12 -18.66
N VAL A 217 -5.74 -17.33 -19.34
CA VAL A 217 -5.35 -18.64 -19.88
C VAL A 217 -5.17 -19.70 -18.79
N TYR A 218 -4.77 -19.32 -17.58
CA TYR A 218 -4.60 -20.29 -16.51
C TYR A 218 -5.96 -20.75 -15.99
N ALA A 219 -6.95 -19.85 -15.87
CA ALA A 219 -8.28 -20.19 -15.34
C ALA A 219 -9.28 -20.65 -16.40
N GLY A 220 -9.01 -20.39 -17.68
CA GLY A 220 -9.97 -20.67 -18.75
C GLY A 220 -11.18 -19.74 -18.76
N VAL A 221 -11.06 -18.56 -18.13
CA VAL A 221 -12.17 -17.65 -17.86
C VAL A 221 -11.89 -16.29 -18.46
N ASN A 222 -12.85 -15.75 -19.20
CA ASN A 222 -12.85 -14.36 -19.64
C ASN A 222 -13.82 -13.55 -18.77
N PRO A 223 -13.35 -12.73 -17.82
CA PRO A 223 -14.24 -11.93 -16.99
C PRO A 223 -15.02 -10.87 -17.80
N GLY A 224 -14.43 -10.31 -18.86
CA GLY A 224 -15.05 -9.27 -19.69
C GLY A 224 -16.29 -9.74 -20.46
N THR A 225 -16.47 -11.05 -20.64
CA THR A 225 -17.69 -11.62 -21.24
C THR A 225 -18.72 -12.09 -20.22
N LEU A 226 -18.34 -12.21 -18.94
CA LEU A 226 -19.18 -12.78 -17.87
C LEU A 226 -19.71 -11.72 -16.89
N LEU A 227 -19.03 -10.59 -16.79
CA LEU A 227 -19.36 -9.48 -15.91
C LEU A 227 -19.76 -8.24 -16.71
N ASN A 228 -20.78 -7.54 -16.24
CA ASN A 228 -21.09 -6.19 -16.69
C ASN A 228 -20.09 -5.24 -16.04
N ILE A 229 -19.05 -4.87 -16.78
CA ILE A 229 -17.96 -4.02 -16.32
C ILE A 229 -18.12 -2.61 -16.90
N VAL A 230 -17.81 -1.58 -16.09
CA VAL A 230 -17.74 -0.20 -16.57
C VAL A 230 -16.49 0.51 -16.04
N ASP A 231 -16.08 1.55 -16.75
CA ASP A 231 -15.20 2.60 -16.24
C ASP A 231 -16.06 3.75 -15.70
N TYR A 232 -15.88 4.09 -14.43
CA TYR A 232 -16.63 5.13 -13.71
C TYR A 232 -15.83 6.43 -13.57
N GLY A 233 -14.80 6.62 -14.42
CA GLY A 233 -13.99 7.82 -14.45
C GLY A 233 -13.05 7.93 -13.25
N ASN A 234 -12.69 9.18 -12.92
CA ASN A 234 -11.89 9.48 -11.74
C ASN A 234 -12.74 10.25 -10.73
N PHE A 235 -12.55 9.95 -9.45
CA PHE A 235 -13.03 10.82 -8.40
C PHE A 235 -12.12 12.03 -8.25
N ALA A 236 -12.73 13.16 -7.95
CA ALA A 236 -11.99 14.37 -7.68
C ALA A 236 -11.27 14.24 -6.33
N VAL A 237 -10.07 14.80 -6.26
CA VAL A 237 -9.27 14.84 -5.04
C VAL A 237 -8.71 16.25 -4.89
N ASP A 238 -8.44 16.62 -3.65
CA ASP A 238 -7.64 17.80 -3.35
C ASP A 238 -6.16 17.47 -3.60
N ARG A 239 -5.50 18.29 -4.42
CA ARG A 239 -4.11 18.06 -4.84
C ARG A 239 -3.08 18.58 -3.82
N MET A 240 -3.55 19.16 -2.73
CA MET A 240 -2.77 19.77 -1.67
C MET A 240 -3.07 19.18 -0.28
N SER A 241 -4.10 18.35 -0.16
CA SER A 241 -4.46 17.70 1.11
C SER A 241 -5.11 16.33 0.90
N VAL A 242 -4.55 15.33 1.60
CA VAL A 242 -5.18 14.01 1.71
C VAL A 242 -6.48 14.12 2.49
N GLU A 243 -6.44 14.86 3.60
CA GLU A 243 -7.55 15.01 4.56
C GLU A 243 -8.81 15.59 3.91
N LEU A 244 -8.66 16.58 3.02
CA LEU A 244 -9.78 17.15 2.26
C LEU A 244 -10.36 16.18 1.21
N SER A 245 -9.58 15.17 0.80
CA SER A 245 -9.99 14.18 -0.19
C SER A 245 -10.78 13.03 0.41
N ILE A 246 -10.47 12.62 1.66
CA ILE A 246 -11.05 11.44 2.34
C ILE A 246 -12.59 11.43 2.26
N SER A 247 -13.23 12.52 2.71
CA SER A 247 -14.70 12.56 2.83
C SER A 247 -15.41 12.45 1.48
N HIS A 248 -14.88 13.09 0.43
CA HIS A 248 -15.46 13.04 -0.91
C HIS A 248 -15.28 11.65 -1.52
N VAL A 249 -14.08 11.09 -1.47
CA VAL A 249 -13.80 9.75 -2.01
C VAL A 249 -14.67 8.70 -1.31
N ARG A 250 -14.78 8.74 0.03
CA ARG A 250 -15.64 7.84 0.82
C ARG A 250 -17.09 7.91 0.37
N LYS A 251 -17.62 9.12 0.19
CA LYS A 251 -18.99 9.34 -0.31
C LYS A 251 -19.19 8.74 -1.70
N MET A 252 -18.26 8.96 -2.62
CA MET A 252 -18.36 8.51 -4.00
C MET A 252 -18.20 6.98 -4.14
N VAL A 253 -17.31 6.35 -3.36
CA VAL A 253 -17.24 4.88 -3.26
C VAL A 253 -18.55 4.33 -2.69
N GLY A 254 -19.10 4.96 -1.65
CA GLY A 254 -20.38 4.55 -1.06
C GLY A 254 -21.56 4.60 -2.05
N GLU A 255 -21.52 5.49 -3.03
CA GLU A 255 -22.50 5.55 -4.12
C GLU A 255 -22.49 4.30 -5.00
N MET A 256 -21.31 3.79 -5.33
CA MET A 256 -21.13 2.55 -6.09
C MET A 256 -21.68 1.35 -5.31
N VAL A 257 -21.39 1.30 -4.01
CA VAL A 257 -21.89 0.23 -3.12
C VAL A 257 -23.41 0.27 -2.99
N ASP A 258 -24.01 1.46 -2.90
CA ASP A 258 -25.48 1.60 -2.91
C ASP A 258 -26.12 1.10 -4.21
N ALA A 259 -25.41 1.22 -5.33
CA ALA A 259 -25.83 0.65 -6.61
C ALA A 259 -25.61 -0.87 -6.70
N LYS A 260 -25.12 -1.51 -5.61
CA LYS A 260 -24.79 -2.93 -5.50
C LYS A 260 -23.67 -3.36 -6.47
N VAL A 261 -22.77 -2.44 -6.77
CA VAL A 261 -21.59 -2.68 -7.62
C VAL A 261 -20.36 -2.94 -6.75
N VAL A 262 -19.49 -3.84 -7.19
CA VAL A 262 -18.17 -4.02 -6.57
C VAL A 262 -17.21 -2.95 -7.15
N PRO A 263 -16.73 -1.99 -6.35
CA PRO A 263 -15.77 -1.00 -6.82
C PRO A 263 -14.37 -1.62 -6.95
N PHE A 264 -13.74 -1.38 -8.08
CA PHE A 264 -12.32 -1.59 -8.32
C PHE A 264 -11.65 -0.22 -8.34
N ILE A 265 -11.03 0.12 -7.21
CA ILE A 265 -10.41 1.43 -6.99
C ILE A 265 -8.97 1.35 -7.47
N VAL A 266 -8.61 2.24 -8.37
CA VAL A 266 -7.31 2.21 -9.05
C VAL A 266 -6.55 3.49 -8.80
N GLY A 267 -5.31 3.33 -8.39
CA GLY A 267 -4.35 4.40 -8.28
C GLY A 267 -4.44 5.22 -7.02
N GLY A 268 -3.55 6.20 -6.98
CA GLY A 268 -3.19 6.92 -5.78
C GLY A 268 -2.32 6.09 -4.84
N ASP A 269 -1.84 6.75 -3.79
CA ASP A 269 -1.09 6.12 -2.71
C ASP A 269 -2.01 5.36 -1.74
N HIS A 270 -1.41 4.61 -0.83
CA HIS A 270 -2.16 3.77 0.10
C HIS A 270 -3.09 4.53 1.06
N SER A 271 -3.05 5.87 1.14
CA SER A 271 -4.04 6.63 1.92
C SER A 271 -5.46 6.45 1.36
N THR A 272 -5.59 6.12 0.08
CA THR A 272 -6.85 5.82 -0.62
C THR A 272 -7.59 4.62 -0.03
N LEU A 273 -6.88 3.70 0.64
CA LEU A 273 -7.50 2.55 1.31
C LEU A 273 -8.48 2.99 2.40
N ILE A 274 -8.18 4.09 3.11
CA ILE A 274 -8.99 4.59 4.22
C ILE A 274 -10.43 4.89 3.76
N PRO A 275 -10.67 5.84 2.83
CA PRO A 275 -12.04 6.15 2.40
C PRO A 275 -12.70 4.97 1.66
N ALA A 276 -11.91 4.11 1.01
CA ALA A 276 -12.42 2.94 0.31
C ALA A 276 -13.05 1.92 1.26
N VAL A 277 -12.35 1.57 2.35
CA VAL A 277 -12.81 0.61 3.35
C VAL A 277 -13.87 1.22 4.26
N GLU A 278 -13.73 2.49 4.63
CA GLU A 278 -14.73 3.20 5.42
C GLU A 278 -16.08 3.30 4.70
N ALA A 279 -16.09 3.49 3.38
CA ALA A 279 -17.32 3.45 2.59
C ALA A 279 -18.00 2.07 2.68
N MET A 280 -17.23 0.98 2.77
CA MET A 280 -17.78 -0.35 2.99
C MET A 280 -18.34 -0.49 4.40
N ALA A 281 -17.60 -0.01 5.41
CA ALA A 281 -18.04 -0.03 6.80
C ALA A 281 -19.34 0.78 7.01
N ASP A 282 -19.51 1.91 6.32
CA ASP A 282 -20.75 2.70 6.34
C ASP A 282 -21.97 1.92 5.82
N LYS A 283 -21.75 1.07 4.81
CA LYS A 283 -22.83 0.39 4.10
C LYS A 283 -23.15 -0.99 4.67
N TYR A 284 -22.13 -1.73 5.09
CA TYR A 284 -22.28 -3.08 5.63
C TYR A 284 -22.28 -3.12 7.16
N GLY A 285 -21.79 -2.07 7.82
CA GLY A 285 -21.64 -1.95 9.27
C GLY A 285 -20.18 -1.95 9.71
N ALA A 286 -19.86 -1.19 10.77
CA ALA A 286 -18.53 -1.13 11.34
C ALA A 286 -18.04 -2.53 11.79
N GLY A 287 -16.82 -2.89 11.40
CA GLY A 287 -16.24 -4.21 11.72
C GLY A 287 -16.90 -5.39 11.01
N SER A 288 -17.65 -5.15 9.92
CA SER A 288 -18.27 -6.18 9.08
C SER A 288 -17.49 -6.50 7.80
N ILE A 289 -16.26 -5.99 7.70
CA ILE A 289 -15.37 -6.17 6.56
C ILE A 289 -14.13 -6.94 7.02
N SER A 290 -13.78 -7.98 6.27
CA SER A 290 -12.45 -8.58 6.33
C SER A 290 -11.55 -7.89 5.32
N LEU A 291 -10.43 -7.34 5.78
CA LEU A 291 -9.44 -6.68 4.93
C LEU A 291 -8.29 -7.65 4.65
N VAL A 292 -8.10 -7.99 3.38
CA VAL A 292 -6.90 -8.70 2.93
C VAL A 292 -6.01 -7.70 2.23
N GLN A 293 -4.88 -7.37 2.84
CA GLN A 293 -3.90 -6.43 2.31
C GLN A 293 -2.66 -7.19 1.85
N ILE A 294 -2.31 -7.04 0.58
CA ILE A 294 -1.12 -7.61 -0.03
C ILE A 294 -0.15 -6.47 -0.28
N ASP A 295 0.91 -6.37 0.52
CA ASP A 295 1.76 -5.18 0.62
C ASP A 295 3.14 -5.52 1.22
N ALA A 296 4.16 -4.75 0.82
CA ALA A 296 5.46 -4.78 1.51
C ALA A 296 5.42 -4.10 2.88
N HIS A 297 4.56 -3.10 3.07
CA HIS A 297 4.47 -2.30 4.29
C HIS A 297 3.24 -2.74 5.11
N ASN A 298 3.27 -2.49 6.42
CA ASN A 298 2.15 -2.80 7.30
C ASN A 298 1.18 -1.63 7.47
N ASN A 299 1.58 -0.40 7.12
CA ASN A 299 0.78 0.82 7.20
C ASN A 299 0.12 1.04 8.58
N VAL A 300 0.85 0.68 9.65
CA VAL A 300 0.37 0.78 11.03
C VAL A 300 1.02 1.92 11.81
N ALA A 301 1.69 2.89 11.17
CA ALA A 301 2.27 4.03 11.88
C ALA A 301 1.19 4.79 12.67
N ARG A 302 1.56 5.43 13.79
CA ARG A 302 0.59 6.05 14.73
C ARG A 302 0.93 7.48 15.15
N ASP A 303 2.21 7.83 15.11
CA ASP A 303 2.73 9.08 15.68
C ASP A 303 3.28 10.01 14.58
N GLN A 304 2.51 10.17 13.50
CA GLN A 304 2.86 11.07 12.38
C GLN A 304 2.18 12.43 12.53
N ALA A 305 2.73 13.45 11.87
CA ALA A 305 2.20 14.81 11.91
C ALA A 305 0.82 14.96 11.25
N HIS A 306 0.53 14.12 10.26
CA HIS A 306 -0.77 14.07 9.57
C HIS A 306 -1.60 12.90 10.10
N PHE A 307 -2.92 13.04 10.19
CA PHE A 307 -3.80 11.93 10.63
C PHE A 307 -4.04 10.88 9.54
N TYR A 308 -3.94 11.27 8.28
CA TYR A 308 -4.21 10.42 7.13
C TYR A 308 -2.97 10.38 6.24
N SER A 309 -2.40 9.20 6.07
CA SER A 309 -1.30 8.93 5.14
C SER A 309 -1.31 7.47 4.70
N ASP A 310 -0.56 7.17 3.64
CA ASP A 310 -0.22 5.81 3.24
C ASP A 310 0.32 4.99 4.43
N GLU A 311 1.23 5.53 5.23
CA GLU A 311 1.86 4.81 6.37
C GLU A 311 0.93 4.50 7.53
N GLN A 312 -0.26 5.10 7.59
CA GLN A 312 -1.19 4.99 8.72
C GLN A 312 -2.54 4.37 8.35
N ALA A 313 -2.73 3.94 7.10
CA ALA A 313 -4.03 3.51 6.60
C ALA A 313 -4.67 2.40 7.46
N VAL A 314 -3.89 1.40 7.87
CA VAL A 314 -4.38 0.27 8.66
C VAL A 314 -4.59 0.65 10.12
N SER A 315 -3.66 1.39 10.72
CA SER A 315 -3.81 1.83 12.11
C SER A 315 -5.05 2.73 12.29
N ARG A 316 -5.33 3.61 11.33
CA ARG A 316 -6.56 4.42 11.30
C ARG A 316 -7.81 3.57 11.20
N LEU A 317 -7.87 2.67 10.22
CA LEU A 317 -9.04 1.80 10.02
C LEU A 317 -9.37 0.93 11.23
N VAL A 318 -8.34 0.42 11.93
CA VAL A 318 -8.51 -0.39 13.13
C VAL A 318 -8.87 0.47 14.35
N THR A 319 -8.19 1.59 14.56
CA THR A 319 -8.40 2.45 15.73
C THR A 319 -9.76 3.16 15.68
N GLU A 320 -10.24 3.54 14.50
CA GLU A 320 -11.55 4.13 14.30
C GLU A 320 -12.69 3.09 14.29
N GLY A 321 -12.36 1.79 14.31
CA GLY A 321 -13.33 0.70 14.37
C GLY A 321 -14.00 0.39 13.02
N SER A 322 -13.51 0.95 11.91
CA SER A 322 -13.98 0.64 10.55
C SER A 322 -13.79 -0.85 10.24
N VAL A 323 -12.65 -1.41 10.64
CA VAL A 323 -12.36 -2.85 10.61
C VAL A 323 -11.91 -3.33 12.00
N LYS A 324 -12.17 -4.61 12.31
CA LYS A 324 -11.61 -5.25 13.50
C LYS A 324 -10.21 -5.76 13.17
N GLY A 325 -9.25 -5.60 14.07
CA GLY A 325 -7.88 -6.09 13.83
C GLY A 325 -7.82 -7.59 13.52
N GLY A 326 -8.58 -8.42 14.25
CA GLY A 326 -8.79 -9.86 13.96
C GLY A 326 -9.52 -10.19 12.65
N SER A 327 -9.82 -9.19 11.82
CA SER A 327 -10.37 -9.35 10.46
C SER A 327 -9.45 -8.71 9.42
N VAL A 328 -8.22 -8.37 9.79
CA VAL A 328 -7.18 -7.88 8.88
C VAL A 328 -6.14 -8.98 8.70
N VAL A 329 -5.83 -9.30 7.44
CA VAL A 329 -4.73 -10.20 7.07
C VAL A 329 -3.78 -9.46 6.14
N GLN A 330 -2.50 -9.39 6.52
CA GLN A 330 -1.43 -8.79 5.72
C GLN A 330 -0.55 -9.85 5.08
N ILE A 331 -0.16 -9.68 3.82
CA ILE A 331 0.68 -10.63 3.07
C ILE A 331 1.81 -9.89 2.37
N GLY A 332 3.05 -10.33 2.56
CA GLY A 332 4.22 -9.81 1.85
C GLY A 332 5.04 -8.77 2.61
N THR A 333 4.66 -8.48 3.86
CA THR A 333 5.29 -7.47 4.70
C THR A 333 6.79 -7.74 4.89
N ARG A 334 7.63 -6.72 4.63
CA ARG A 334 9.10 -6.79 4.65
C ARG A 334 9.75 -5.40 4.63
N GLY A 335 11.09 -5.37 4.59
CA GLY A 335 11.86 -4.17 4.29
C GLY A 335 12.30 -3.38 5.52
N PRO A 336 13.12 -2.32 5.30
CA PRO A 336 13.60 -1.48 6.38
C PRO A 336 12.46 -0.60 6.91
N GLY A 337 12.35 -0.47 8.24
CA GLY A 337 11.35 0.40 8.88
C GLY A 337 10.25 -0.33 9.66
N LEU A 338 10.21 -1.66 9.63
CA LEU A 338 9.34 -2.44 10.50
C LEU A 338 9.98 -2.55 11.89
N ALA A 339 9.43 -1.87 12.88
CA ALA A 339 9.90 -1.92 14.26
C ALA A 339 9.24 -3.08 15.04
N THR A 340 9.92 -3.56 16.09
CA THR A 340 9.33 -4.54 17.02
C THR A 340 8.00 -4.06 17.61
N SER A 341 7.91 -2.76 17.90
CA SER A 341 6.70 -2.11 18.42
C SER A 341 5.51 -2.22 17.47
N ASP A 342 5.72 -2.25 16.15
CA ASP A 342 4.64 -2.42 15.18
C ASP A 342 4.08 -3.85 15.20
N PHE A 343 4.94 -4.86 15.29
CA PHE A 343 4.50 -6.24 15.44
C PHE A 343 3.76 -6.48 16.76
N GLU A 344 4.24 -5.87 17.85
CA GLU A 344 3.55 -5.90 19.15
C GLU A 344 2.18 -5.24 19.06
N TRP A 345 2.10 -4.08 18.41
CA TRP A 345 0.84 -3.37 18.19
C TRP A 345 -0.12 -4.20 17.35
N MET A 346 0.31 -4.73 16.20
CA MET A 346 -0.51 -5.60 15.34
C MET A 346 -1.04 -6.81 16.11
N LYS A 347 -0.16 -7.50 16.85
CA LYS A 347 -0.53 -8.67 17.65
C LYS A 347 -1.54 -8.32 18.75
N SER A 348 -1.37 -7.19 19.43
CA SER A 348 -2.32 -6.74 20.48
C SER A 348 -3.71 -6.39 19.94
N HIS A 349 -3.83 -6.05 18.66
CA HIS A 349 -5.11 -5.81 17.98
C HIS A 349 -5.64 -7.06 17.24
N GLY A 350 -4.88 -8.16 17.25
CA GLY A 350 -5.24 -9.42 16.59
C GLY A 350 -5.04 -9.42 15.08
N ILE A 351 -4.25 -8.49 14.51
CA ILE A 351 -3.96 -8.46 13.08
C ILE A 351 -3.15 -9.69 12.69
N HIS A 352 -3.62 -10.40 11.67
CA HIS A 352 -2.89 -11.50 11.05
C HIS A 352 -1.89 -10.95 10.04
N TYR A 353 -0.68 -11.49 10.03
CA TYR A 353 0.34 -11.06 9.08
C TYR A 353 1.19 -12.26 8.62
N HIS A 354 1.51 -12.26 7.33
CA HIS A 354 2.35 -13.23 6.65
C HIS A 354 3.48 -12.48 5.96
N THR A 355 4.58 -12.30 6.68
CA THR A 355 5.78 -11.64 6.14
C THR A 355 6.36 -12.43 4.98
N MET A 356 7.24 -11.82 4.17
CA MET A 356 7.93 -12.58 3.13
C MET A 356 8.75 -13.76 3.68
N ALA A 357 9.25 -13.69 4.92
CA ALA A 357 9.90 -14.84 5.56
C ALA A 357 8.95 -16.04 5.75
N GLN A 358 7.67 -15.78 6.06
CA GLN A 358 6.65 -16.84 6.14
C GLN A 358 6.27 -17.36 4.74
N VAL A 359 6.18 -16.49 3.75
CA VAL A 359 5.94 -16.89 2.34
C VAL A 359 7.09 -17.77 1.84
N GLU A 360 8.34 -17.42 2.10
CA GLU A 360 9.52 -18.21 1.73
C GLU A 360 9.57 -19.56 2.44
N THR A 361 9.24 -19.60 3.73
CA THR A 361 9.31 -20.81 4.55
C THR A 361 8.19 -21.79 4.21
N ASN A 362 6.97 -21.28 4.03
CA ASN A 362 5.78 -22.12 3.90
C ASN A 362 5.32 -22.26 2.44
N GLY A 363 5.77 -21.40 1.53
CA GLY A 363 5.24 -21.27 0.18
C GLY A 363 3.95 -20.45 0.12
N TRP A 364 3.76 -19.72 -0.97
CA TRP A 364 2.58 -18.86 -1.17
C TRP A 364 1.25 -19.63 -1.13
N GLN A 365 1.24 -20.90 -1.54
CA GLN A 365 0.04 -21.74 -1.53
C GLN A 365 -0.48 -21.94 -0.10
N ASN A 366 0.40 -22.28 0.83
CA ASN A 366 0.03 -22.47 2.23
C ASN A 366 -0.36 -21.14 2.88
N VAL A 367 0.27 -20.04 2.47
CA VAL A 367 -0.10 -18.70 2.94
C VAL A 367 -1.51 -18.35 2.50
N VAL A 368 -1.89 -18.54 1.23
CA VAL A 368 -3.25 -18.25 0.79
C VAL A 368 -4.28 -19.18 1.43
N ASP A 369 -3.97 -20.47 1.65
CA ASP A 369 -4.85 -21.39 2.38
C ASP A 369 -5.08 -20.92 3.84
N THR A 370 -4.01 -20.45 4.49
CA THR A 370 -4.08 -19.89 5.84
C THR A 370 -4.90 -18.60 5.87
N THR A 371 -4.65 -17.68 4.94
CA THR A 371 -5.41 -16.44 4.80
C THR A 371 -6.91 -16.71 4.61
N LEU A 372 -7.27 -17.66 3.74
CA LEU A 372 -8.66 -18.06 3.51
C LEU A 372 -9.30 -18.61 4.79
N HIS A 373 -8.57 -19.40 5.57
CA HIS A 373 -9.04 -19.90 6.87
C HIS A 373 -9.23 -18.78 7.91
N GLU A 374 -8.30 -17.83 7.98
CA GLU A 374 -8.35 -16.69 8.90
C GLU A 374 -9.57 -15.79 8.62
N ILE A 375 -9.87 -15.52 7.34
CA ILE A 375 -11.03 -14.71 6.96
C ILE A 375 -12.36 -15.48 7.01
N GLU A 376 -12.37 -16.82 6.86
CA GLU A 376 -13.57 -17.63 7.03
C GLU A 376 -14.17 -17.50 8.43
N GLY A 377 -13.32 -17.35 9.45
CA GLY A 377 -13.72 -17.08 10.83
C GLY A 377 -14.23 -15.65 11.09
N GLY A 378 -14.08 -14.75 10.10
CA GLY A 378 -14.41 -13.34 10.18
C GLY A 378 -15.66 -12.94 9.38
N PRO A 379 -15.84 -11.62 9.18
CA PRO A 379 -16.89 -11.11 8.30
C PRO A 379 -16.79 -11.62 6.86
N GLN A 380 -17.94 -11.95 6.28
CA GLN A 380 -18.02 -12.56 4.96
C GLN A 380 -17.75 -11.60 3.80
N ASN A 381 -17.88 -10.28 4.03
CA ASN A 381 -17.58 -9.26 3.04
C ASN A 381 -16.07 -9.01 3.05
N VAL A 382 -15.39 -9.32 1.95
CA VAL A 382 -13.93 -9.19 1.85
C VAL A 382 -13.58 -7.98 1.00
N PHE A 383 -12.75 -7.09 1.53
CA PHE A 383 -12.08 -6.05 0.76
C PHE A 383 -10.64 -6.47 0.51
N VAL A 384 -10.20 -6.45 -0.74
CA VAL A 384 -8.84 -6.83 -1.11
C VAL A 384 -8.07 -5.57 -1.52
N SER A 385 -7.01 -5.25 -0.81
CA SER A 385 -6.05 -4.19 -1.18
C SER A 385 -4.79 -4.83 -1.72
N PHE A 386 -4.35 -4.43 -2.91
CA PHE A 386 -3.07 -4.82 -3.48
C PHE A 386 -2.23 -3.57 -3.69
N ASP A 387 -1.16 -3.45 -2.90
CA ASP A 387 -0.10 -2.48 -3.12
C ASP A 387 0.91 -3.07 -4.11
N ILE A 388 1.25 -2.32 -5.15
CA ILE A 388 2.17 -2.82 -6.17
C ILE A 388 3.56 -3.17 -5.61
N SER A 389 3.97 -2.55 -4.50
CA SER A 389 5.23 -2.82 -3.80
C SER A 389 5.26 -4.19 -3.15
N ALA A 390 4.14 -4.90 -3.04
CA ALA A 390 4.12 -6.31 -2.66
C ALA A 390 4.99 -7.17 -3.60
N LEU A 391 5.05 -6.80 -4.89
CA LEU A 391 5.91 -7.44 -5.87
C LEU A 391 7.37 -7.06 -5.67
N ASP A 392 8.28 -7.96 -6.05
CA ASP A 392 9.70 -7.63 -6.11
C ASP A 392 9.94 -6.51 -7.15
N PRO A 393 10.90 -5.57 -6.93
CA PRO A 393 11.19 -4.50 -7.88
C PRO A 393 11.65 -4.99 -9.26
N SER A 394 12.06 -6.25 -9.37
CA SER A 394 12.31 -6.92 -10.67
C SER A 394 11.05 -7.04 -11.53
N TYR A 395 9.86 -6.98 -10.92
CA TYR A 395 8.55 -7.00 -11.57
C TYR A 395 7.81 -5.66 -11.46
N ALA A 396 8.06 -4.89 -10.40
CA ALA A 396 7.40 -3.60 -10.18
C ALA A 396 8.38 -2.56 -9.61
N SER A 397 9.22 -2.01 -10.48
CA SER A 397 10.14 -0.92 -10.11
C SER A 397 9.40 0.41 -9.90
N GLY A 398 8.28 0.62 -10.60
CA GLY A 398 7.42 1.79 -10.51
C GLY A 398 6.44 1.70 -9.35
N ALA A 399 6.95 1.74 -8.13
CA ALA A 399 6.15 1.81 -6.91
C ALA A 399 6.40 3.13 -6.16
N GLY A 400 5.40 3.61 -5.41
CA GLY A 400 5.57 4.72 -4.49
C GLY A 400 6.76 4.47 -3.55
N ARG A 401 6.76 3.31 -2.89
CA ARG A 401 7.84 2.83 -2.02
C ARG A 401 8.25 1.41 -2.41
N PRO A 402 9.22 1.21 -3.31
CA PRO A 402 9.65 -0.13 -3.69
C PRO A 402 10.40 -0.81 -2.54
N ALA A 403 10.12 -2.09 -2.30
CA ALA A 403 10.83 -2.91 -1.31
C ALA A 403 11.41 -4.16 -1.99
N SER A 404 12.69 -4.47 -1.79
CA SER A 404 13.31 -5.69 -2.37
C SER A 404 12.82 -6.98 -1.71
N ASN A 405 13.03 -8.12 -2.37
CA ASN A 405 12.72 -9.46 -1.90
C ASN A 405 11.20 -9.72 -1.76
N GLY A 406 10.45 -9.34 -2.79
CA GLY A 406 8.99 -9.43 -2.83
C GLY A 406 8.44 -10.65 -3.55
N LEU A 407 7.12 -10.66 -3.71
CA LEU A 407 6.41 -11.68 -4.48
C LEU A 407 6.82 -11.60 -5.96
N THR A 408 6.93 -12.76 -6.59
CA THR A 408 7.00 -12.85 -8.04
C THR A 408 5.60 -12.81 -8.64
N MET A 409 5.46 -12.45 -9.93
CA MET A 409 4.18 -12.50 -10.63
C MET A 409 3.57 -13.92 -10.67
N ARG A 410 4.41 -14.96 -10.64
CA ARG A 410 3.95 -16.37 -10.60
C ARG A 410 3.33 -16.78 -9.27
N GLU A 411 3.53 -15.98 -8.22
CA GLU A 411 2.96 -16.19 -6.90
C GLU A 411 1.76 -15.25 -6.68
N ALA A 412 1.92 -13.98 -7.01
CA ALA A 412 0.91 -12.95 -6.77
C ALA A 412 -0.38 -13.15 -7.59
N VAL A 413 -0.28 -13.48 -8.89
CA VAL A 413 -1.45 -13.69 -9.76
C VAL A 413 -2.36 -14.82 -9.25
N PRO A 414 -1.87 -16.06 -9.04
CA PRO A 414 -2.74 -17.11 -8.54
C PRO A 414 -3.21 -16.87 -7.11
N LEU A 415 -2.40 -16.23 -6.24
CA LEU A 415 -2.79 -15.86 -4.89
C LEU A 415 -4.00 -14.92 -4.90
N VAL A 416 -3.94 -13.82 -5.66
CA VAL A 416 -5.03 -12.83 -5.76
C VAL A 416 -6.28 -13.46 -6.39
N ARG A 417 -6.12 -14.24 -7.46
CA ARG A 417 -7.25 -14.92 -8.12
C ARG A 417 -7.97 -15.87 -7.15
N ARG A 418 -7.23 -16.65 -6.38
CA ARG A 418 -7.80 -17.58 -5.38
C ARG A 418 -8.59 -16.83 -4.31
N ILE A 419 -8.01 -15.78 -3.73
CA ILE A 419 -8.69 -14.95 -2.73
C ILE A 419 -10.01 -14.40 -3.30
N CYS A 420 -9.98 -13.84 -4.52
CA CYS A 420 -11.19 -13.27 -5.12
C CYS A 420 -12.20 -14.32 -5.60
N ALA A 421 -11.79 -15.56 -5.89
CA ALA A 421 -12.68 -16.66 -6.26
C ALA A 421 -13.36 -17.34 -5.06
N GLU A 422 -12.64 -17.45 -3.94
CA GLU A 422 -13.08 -18.19 -2.76
C GLU A 422 -13.85 -17.30 -1.77
N THR A 423 -13.78 -15.98 -1.92
CA THR A 423 -14.41 -15.02 -1.00
C THR A 423 -15.48 -14.16 -1.65
N LYS A 424 -16.36 -13.55 -0.85
CA LYS A 424 -17.29 -12.53 -1.34
C LYS A 424 -16.61 -11.17 -1.35
N VAL A 425 -15.89 -10.88 -2.44
CA VAL A 425 -15.26 -9.58 -2.68
C VAL A 425 -16.33 -8.50 -2.79
N VAL A 426 -16.27 -7.50 -1.90
CA VAL A 426 -17.14 -6.31 -1.92
C VAL A 426 -16.43 -5.05 -2.36
N GLY A 427 -15.10 -5.11 -2.52
CA GLY A 427 -14.28 -4.04 -3.09
C GLY A 427 -12.85 -4.53 -3.30
N PHE A 428 -12.19 -3.92 -4.27
CA PHE A 428 -10.79 -4.18 -4.61
C PHE A 428 -10.04 -2.87 -4.79
N ALA A 429 -8.80 -2.78 -4.35
CA ALA A 429 -7.92 -1.62 -4.59
C ALA A 429 -6.58 -2.04 -5.21
N MET A 430 -6.16 -1.34 -6.27
CA MET A 430 -4.80 -1.41 -6.83
C MET A 430 -4.10 -0.09 -6.55
N LEU A 431 -3.15 -0.07 -5.62
CA LEU A 431 -2.56 1.15 -5.06
C LEU A 431 -1.05 1.24 -5.31
N ASP A 432 -0.52 2.45 -5.17
CA ASP A 432 0.91 2.80 -5.22
C ASP A 432 1.66 2.50 -6.53
N VAL A 433 0.94 2.22 -7.61
CA VAL A 433 1.49 2.14 -8.97
C VAL A 433 2.01 3.50 -9.39
N ALA A 434 3.31 3.62 -9.58
CA ALA A 434 4.03 4.84 -9.96
C ALA A 434 4.59 4.71 -11.38
N PRO A 435 3.75 4.82 -12.43
CA PRO A 435 4.13 4.46 -13.78
C PRO A 435 5.30 5.28 -14.36
N TYR A 436 5.49 6.54 -13.97
CA TYR A 436 6.58 7.38 -14.47
C TYR A 436 7.91 7.09 -13.80
N LEU A 437 7.91 6.30 -12.73
CA LEU A 437 9.13 5.75 -12.13
C LEU A 437 9.56 4.43 -12.78
N ASP A 438 8.74 3.89 -13.69
CA ASP A 438 9.03 2.68 -14.46
C ASP A 438 9.34 3.01 -15.93
N LEU A 439 10.62 2.91 -16.28
CA LEU A 439 11.09 3.13 -17.65
C LEU A 439 10.73 2.00 -18.61
N SER A 440 10.19 0.89 -18.12
CA SER A 440 10.01 -0.37 -18.84
C SER A 440 8.56 -0.80 -19.03
N TYR A 441 7.57 0.00 -18.58
CA TYR A 441 6.13 -0.31 -18.52
C TYR A 441 5.74 -1.60 -17.77
N ALA A 442 6.69 -2.40 -17.29
CA ALA A 442 6.47 -3.70 -16.64
C ALA A 442 5.55 -3.61 -15.43
N THR A 443 5.69 -2.56 -14.62
CA THR A 443 4.88 -2.29 -13.44
C THR A 443 3.43 -2.07 -13.82
N ALA A 444 3.17 -1.23 -14.84
CA ALA A 444 1.82 -0.96 -15.31
C ALA A 444 1.15 -2.21 -15.91
N LEU A 445 1.91 -2.99 -16.68
CA LEU A 445 1.46 -4.28 -17.18
C LEU A 445 1.10 -5.24 -16.04
N ASN A 446 2.00 -5.39 -15.06
CA ASN A 446 1.81 -6.31 -13.95
C ASN A 446 0.65 -5.89 -13.05
N ALA A 447 0.45 -4.59 -12.82
CA ALA A 447 -0.72 -4.07 -12.10
C ALA A 447 -2.03 -4.45 -12.80
N ASN A 448 -2.13 -4.29 -14.12
CA ASN A 448 -3.29 -4.72 -14.89
C ASN A 448 -3.53 -6.23 -14.79
N GLN A 449 -2.47 -7.03 -14.86
CA GLN A 449 -2.59 -8.49 -14.71
C GLN A 449 -3.08 -8.89 -13.31
N ILE A 450 -2.68 -8.20 -12.24
CA ILE A 450 -3.19 -8.43 -10.89
C ILE A 450 -4.67 -8.06 -10.78
N MET A 451 -5.07 -6.91 -11.32
CA MET A 451 -6.49 -6.52 -11.39
C MET A 451 -7.31 -7.56 -12.16
N ASN A 452 -6.78 -8.05 -13.29
CA ASN A 452 -7.43 -9.10 -14.07
C ASN A 452 -7.54 -10.42 -13.30
N ALA A 453 -6.55 -10.76 -12.47
CA ALA A 453 -6.58 -11.94 -11.62
C ALA A 453 -7.74 -11.87 -10.61
N CYS A 454 -7.92 -10.73 -9.93
CA CYS A 454 -9.05 -10.58 -9.02
C CYS A 454 -10.39 -10.55 -9.76
N LEU A 455 -10.48 -9.81 -10.87
CA LEU A 455 -11.68 -9.75 -11.70
C LEU A 455 -12.09 -11.14 -12.22
N THR A 456 -11.11 -11.95 -12.64
CA THR A 456 -11.30 -13.35 -13.03
C THR A 456 -11.81 -14.17 -11.85
N GLY A 457 -11.25 -14.01 -10.64
CA GLY A 457 -11.75 -14.66 -9.43
C GLY A 457 -13.21 -14.31 -9.13
N VAL A 458 -13.60 -13.03 -9.23
CA VAL A 458 -15.00 -12.58 -9.08
C VAL A 458 -15.90 -13.26 -10.11
N ALA A 459 -15.47 -13.32 -11.37
CA ALA A 459 -16.23 -13.99 -12.44
C ALA A 459 -16.37 -15.51 -12.19
N MET A 460 -15.29 -16.17 -11.78
CA MET A 460 -15.26 -17.59 -11.42
C MET A 460 -16.23 -17.90 -10.28
N ARG A 461 -16.26 -17.04 -9.26
CA ARG A 461 -17.20 -17.17 -8.15
C ARG A 461 -18.64 -17.05 -8.61
N LYS A 462 -18.94 -16.11 -9.50
CA LYS A 462 -20.28 -15.89 -10.07
C LYS A 462 -20.79 -17.11 -10.83
N ILE A 463 -19.93 -17.80 -11.58
CA ILE A 463 -20.30 -18.99 -12.37
C ILE A 463 -20.06 -20.31 -11.61
N GLY A 464 -19.51 -20.27 -10.39
CA GLY A 464 -19.30 -21.43 -9.54
C GLY A 464 -18.15 -22.36 -9.95
N VAL A 465 -17.07 -21.83 -10.54
CA VAL A 465 -15.86 -22.62 -10.83
C VAL A 465 -15.26 -23.13 -9.51
N LYS A 466 -14.82 -24.39 -9.50
CA LYS A 466 -14.12 -25.03 -8.38
C LYS A 466 -12.90 -25.78 -8.89
N GLY A 467 -11.83 -25.84 -8.11
CA GLY A 467 -10.65 -26.64 -8.45
C GLY A 467 -9.41 -26.20 -7.69
N ILE A 468 -8.41 -27.08 -7.63
CA ILE A 468 -7.11 -26.76 -7.01
C ILE A 468 -6.38 -25.74 -7.89
N ASN A 469 -6.01 -24.60 -7.33
CA ASN A 469 -5.35 -23.46 -8.03
C ASN A 469 -6.12 -22.86 -9.20
N TYR A 470 -7.35 -23.34 -9.44
CA TYR A 470 -8.21 -22.94 -10.55
C TYR A 470 -7.51 -22.98 -11.90
N HIS A 471 -6.80 -24.06 -12.18
CA HIS A 471 -6.27 -24.30 -13.51
C HIS A 471 -7.33 -24.92 -14.41
N ASP A 472 -7.47 -24.38 -15.62
CA ASP A 472 -8.33 -24.94 -16.63
C ASP A 472 -7.76 -26.26 -17.15
N SER A 473 -8.61 -27.28 -17.21
CA SER A 473 -8.25 -28.64 -17.66
C SER A 473 -7.59 -28.70 -19.05
N LEU A 474 -7.98 -27.82 -19.98
CA LEU A 474 -7.40 -27.73 -21.32
C LEU A 474 -5.95 -27.23 -21.28
N THR A 475 -5.58 -26.45 -20.26
CA THR A 475 -4.25 -25.85 -20.15
C THR A 475 -3.25 -26.74 -19.44
N VAL A 476 -3.72 -27.59 -18.52
CA VAL A 476 -2.87 -28.56 -17.79
C VAL A 476 -2.90 -29.96 -18.40
N GLY A 477 -3.70 -30.19 -19.45
CA GLY A 477 -3.79 -31.49 -20.13
C GLY A 477 -4.37 -32.60 -19.25
N MET A 478 -5.04 -32.26 -18.15
CA MET A 478 -5.75 -33.24 -17.33
C MET A 478 -7.13 -33.47 -17.95
N ALA A 479 -7.45 -34.72 -18.29
CA ALA A 479 -8.78 -35.06 -18.74
C ALA A 479 -9.80 -34.58 -17.69
N ALA A 480 -10.83 -33.83 -18.15
CA ALA A 480 -11.95 -33.44 -17.31
C ALA A 480 -12.43 -34.69 -16.56
N THR A 481 -12.32 -34.69 -15.23
CA THR A 481 -12.81 -35.81 -14.43
C THR A 481 -14.32 -35.81 -14.60
N PRO A 482 -14.92 -36.93 -15.07
CA PRO A 482 -16.31 -36.96 -15.50
C PRO A 482 -17.32 -36.66 -14.39
#